data_AF-A0A5Q0TNP4-F1
#
_entry.id   AF-A0A5Q0TNP4-F1
#
_cell.length_a   1.000
_cell.length_b   1.000
_cell.length_c   1.000
_cell.angle_alpha   90.00
_cell.angle_beta   90.00
_cell.angle_gamma   90.00
#
_symmetry.space_group_name_H-M   'P 1'
#
loop_
_entity.id
_entity.type
_entity.pdbx_description
1 polymer ?
#
loop_
_entity_poly.entity_id
_entity_poly.type
_entity_poly.pdbx_seq_one_letter_code
_entity_poly.pdbx_strand_id
1 'polypeptide(L)'
;MNDKSSDQISIKKALIYAAVFSVASYAIAAGLTLSTSLFAVNIFADPILNLTVPLILLSIGIQVINRKLGPIFIGLISAGLYAISFLPFIAIPLIIVALIVEGITRVMGYRSLKAVIAYTTIAGGLEGILSTLLALYMVKVPAPIITSLYIWTGVSVGMFAESALMGLISFHIVSYLIKAGVIK
;
A
#
# COMPACT_ATOMS: atom_id res chain seq x y z
N MET A 1 -33.88 3.06 -3.72
CA MET A 1 -32.75 2.18 -3.34
C MET A 1 -32.50 1.28 -4.54
N ASN A 2 -31.50 1.61 -5.37
CA ASN A 2 -31.27 0.89 -6.62
C ASN A 2 -30.17 -0.17 -6.41
N ASP A 3 -30.49 -1.38 -6.82
CA ASP A 3 -29.74 -2.62 -6.62
C ASP A 3 -28.36 -2.53 -7.31
N LYS A 4 -27.30 -2.30 -6.53
CA LYS A 4 -25.89 -2.34 -6.98
C LYS A 4 -25.23 -3.69 -6.66
N SER A 5 -26.01 -4.74 -6.43
CA SER A 5 -25.50 -6.02 -5.95
C SER A 5 -25.04 -6.98 -7.05
N SER A 6 -25.37 -6.76 -8.33
CA SER A 6 -25.17 -7.78 -9.37
C SER A 6 -23.80 -7.79 -10.07
N ASP A 7 -22.95 -6.77 -9.90
CA ASP A 7 -21.67 -6.66 -10.64
C ASP A 7 -20.41 -6.80 -9.75
N GLN A 8 -20.57 -7.12 -8.47
CA GLN A 8 -19.42 -7.33 -7.60
C GLN A 8 -18.87 -8.75 -7.74
N ILE A 9 -17.55 -8.85 -7.92
CA ILE A 9 -16.87 -10.15 -7.93
C ILE A 9 -17.18 -10.95 -6.65
N SER A 10 -17.24 -12.28 -6.76
CA SER A 10 -17.50 -13.13 -5.58
C SER A 10 -16.40 -12.97 -4.52
N ILE A 11 -16.74 -13.23 -3.25
CA ILE A 11 -15.76 -13.21 -2.13
C ILE A 11 -14.53 -14.06 -2.46
N LYS A 12 -14.76 -15.26 -3.00
CA LYS A 12 -13.69 -16.19 -3.38
C LYS A 12 -12.75 -15.58 -4.42
N LYS A 13 -13.28 -14.92 -5.46
CA LYS A 13 -12.46 -14.23 -6.46
C LYS A 13 -11.72 -13.04 -5.85
N ALA A 14 -12.37 -12.25 -4.99
CA ALA A 14 -11.73 -11.14 -4.30
C ALA A 14 -10.54 -11.59 -3.44
N LEU A 15 -10.68 -12.71 -2.71
CA LEU A 15 -9.59 -13.30 -1.93
C LEU A 15 -8.42 -13.76 -2.81
N ILE A 16 -8.70 -14.36 -3.97
CA ILE A 16 -7.65 -14.79 -4.91
C ILE A 16 -6.89 -13.57 -5.44
N TYR A 17 -7.59 -12.53 -5.90
CA TYR A 17 -6.93 -11.30 -6.35
C TYR A 17 -6.14 -10.63 -5.23
N ALA A 18 -6.72 -10.54 -4.02
CA ALA A 18 -6.01 -10.00 -2.87
C ALA A 18 -4.72 -10.78 -2.59
N ALA A 19 -4.78 -12.11 -2.61
CA ALA A 19 -3.60 -12.95 -2.43
C ALA A 19 -2.53 -12.72 -3.51
N VAL A 20 -2.92 -12.69 -4.78
CA VAL A 20 -1.99 -12.46 -5.90
C VAL A 20 -1.29 -11.11 -5.78
N PHE A 21 -2.05 -10.04 -5.57
CA PHE A 21 -1.47 -8.70 -5.47
C PHE A 21 -0.65 -8.50 -4.19
N SER A 22 -1.09 -9.05 -3.04
CA SER A 22 -0.32 -8.99 -1.79
C SER A 22 0.98 -9.78 -1.89
N VAL A 23 0.97 -10.98 -2.45
CA VAL A 23 2.18 -11.80 -2.62
C VAL A 23 3.13 -11.16 -3.63
N ALA A 24 2.63 -10.65 -4.76
CA ALA A 24 3.47 -9.96 -5.74
C ALA A 24 4.08 -8.68 -5.16
N SER A 25 3.30 -7.88 -4.44
CA SER A 25 3.76 -6.69 -3.74
C SER A 25 4.84 -7.01 -2.71
N TYR A 26 4.60 -8.02 -1.86
CA TYR A 26 5.58 -8.49 -0.88
C TYR A 26 6.87 -9.02 -1.52
N ALA A 27 6.77 -9.83 -2.59
CA ALA A 27 7.93 -10.39 -3.26
C ALA A 27 8.81 -9.31 -3.90
N ILE A 28 8.19 -8.28 -4.49
CA ILE A 28 8.91 -7.12 -5.02
C ILE A 28 9.52 -6.30 -3.88
N ALA A 29 8.78 -6.04 -2.80
CA ALA A 29 9.31 -5.32 -1.65
C ALA A 29 10.53 -6.04 -1.06
N ALA A 30 10.43 -7.36 -0.83
CA ALA A 30 11.53 -8.18 -0.34
C ALA A 30 12.72 -8.19 -1.31
N GLY A 31 12.46 -8.35 -2.62
CA GLY A 31 13.50 -8.33 -3.65
C GLY A 31 14.22 -6.97 -3.72
N LEU A 32 13.48 -5.87 -3.65
CA LEU A 32 14.03 -4.52 -3.60
C LEU A 32 14.87 -4.33 -2.34
N THR A 33 14.36 -4.68 -1.16
CA THR A 33 15.12 -4.60 0.10
C THR A 33 16.41 -5.43 0.07
N LEU A 34 16.39 -6.63 -0.49
CA LEU A 34 17.59 -7.45 -0.65
C LEU A 34 18.61 -6.77 -1.59
N SER A 35 18.15 -6.12 -2.65
CA SER A 35 19.01 -5.39 -3.60
C SER A 35 19.53 -4.05 -3.06
N THR A 36 18.74 -3.35 -2.24
CA THR A 36 19.10 -2.03 -1.67
C THR A 36 19.89 -2.12 -0.38
N SER A 37 19.89 -3.27 0.30
CA SER A 37 20.75 -3.54 1.47
C SER A 37 22.26 -3.38 1.20
N LEU A 38 22.68 -3.30 -0.08
CA LEU A 38 24.04 -2.97 -0.53
C LEU A 38 24.33 -1.45 -0.62
N PHE A 39 23.31 -0.58 -0.60
CA PHE A 39 23.46 0.88 -0.67
C PHE A 39 23.13 1.53 0.69
N ALA A 40 24.01 1.32 1.67
CA ALA A 40 23.94 1.87 3.03
C ALA A 40 23.99 3.42 3.15
N VAL A 41 23.84 4.18 2.06
CA VAL A 41 24.15 5.62 2.01
C VAL A 41 22.92 6.52 1.80
N ASN A 42 21.72 5.98 1.53
CA ASN A 42 20.53 6.83 1.39
C ASN A 42 19.32 6.35 2.20
N ILE A 43 19.44 6.54 3.52
CA ILE A 43 18.41 6.29 4.55
C ILE A 43 17.08 7.02 4.24
N PHE A 44 17.11 8.04 3.37
CA PHE A 44 15.93 8.80 2.94
C PHE A 44 15.25 8.24 1.68
N ALA A 45 16.00 7.60 0.80
CA ALA A 45 15.47 7.04 -0.44
C ALA A 45 14.99 5.59 -0.28
N ASP A 46 15.55 4.84 0.68
CA ASP A 46 15.27 3.41 0.83
C ASP A 46 13.78 3.11 1.14
N PRO A 47 13.08 3.80 2.05
CA PRO A 47 11.65 3.57 2.26
C PRO A 47 10.81 3.98 1.05
N ILE A 48 11.16 5.08 0.41
CA ILE A 48 10.42 5.62 -0.74
C ILE A 48 10.53 4.67 -1.93
N LEU A 49 11.75 4.27 -2.30
CA LEU A 49 12.00 3.36 -3.43
C LEU A 49 11.42 1.97 -3.17
N ASN A 50 11.50 1.45 -1.95
CA ASN A 50 10.96 0.15 -1.59
C ASN A 50 9.42 0.14 -1.53
N LEU A 51 8.76 1.30 -1.46
CA LEU A 51 7.30 1.40 -1.47
C LEU A 51 6.70 1.62 -2.87
N THR A 52 7.43 2.23 -3.81
CA THR A 52 6.93 2.58 -5.16
C THR A 52 6.14 1.46 -5.87
N VAL A 53 6.84 0.42 -6.37
CA VAL A 53 6.23 -0.66 -7.14
C VAL A 53 5.27 -1.50 -6.30
N PRO A 54 5.60 -1.87 -5.05
CA PRO A 54 4.66 -2.56 -4.17
C PRO A 54 3.34 -1.79 -4.02
N LEU A 55 3.37 -0.47 -3.85
CA LEU A 55 2.19 0.36 -3.66
C LEU A 55 1.35 0.48 -4.94
N ILE A 56 1.99 0.57 -6.12
CA ILE A 56 1.28 0.48 -7.41
C ILE A 56 0.50 -0.84 -7.48
N LEU A 57 1.13 -1.97 -7.15
CA LEU A 57 0.48 -3.28 -7.20
C LEU A 57 -0.71 -3.38 -6.23
N LEU A 58 -0.55 -2.91 -4.99
CA LEU A 58 -1.66 -2.91 -4.03
C LEU A 58 -2.80 -2.00 -4.49
N SER A 59 -2.48 -0.83 -5.03
CA SER A 59 -3.45 0.12 -5.57
C SER A 59 -4.21 -0.46 -6.76
N ILE A 60 -3.51 -1.13 -7.70
CA ILE A 60 -4.14 -1.89 -8.80
C ILE A 60 -5.05 -2.99 -8.23
N GLY A 61 -4.58 -3.74 -7.23
CA GLY A 61 -5.36 -4.81 -6.60
C GLY A 61 -6.68 -4.32 -6.02
N ILE A 62 -6.68 -3.17 -5.32
CA ILE A 62 -7.90 -2.55 -4.79
C ILE A 62 -8.86 -2.18 -5.92
N GLN A 63 -8.36 -1.61 -7.03
CA GLN A 63 -9.19 -1.23 -8.19
C GLN A 63 -9.74 -2.44 -8.96
N VAL A 64 -8.96 -3.51 -9.07
CA VAL A 64 -9.38 -4.77 -9.71
C VAL A 64 -10.45 -5.45 -8.88
N ILE A 65 -10.28 -5.51 -7.57
CA ILE A 65 -11.26 -6.12 -6.66
C ILE A 65 -12.57 -5.33 -6.64
N ASN A 66 -12.49 -3.99 -6.61
CA ASN A 66 -13.64 -3.07 -6.68
C ASN A 66 -14.82 -3.48 -5.78
N ARG A 67 -14.53 -3.86 -4.53
CA ARG A 67 -15.51 -4.48 -3.64
C ARG A 67 -15.22 -4.16 -2.18
N LYS A 68 -16.30 -4.12 -1.39
CA LYS A 68 -16.24 -4.04 0.07
C LYS A 68 -15.38 -5.17 0.63
N LEU A 69 -14.57 -4.87 1.64
CA LEU A 69 -13.57 -5.76 2.24
C LEU A 69 -12.36 -6.07 1.34
N GLY A 70 -12.32 -5.60 0.09
CA GLY A 70 -11.18 -5.80 -0.81
C GLY A 70 -9.86 -5.28 -0.20
N PRO A 71 -9.82 -4.01 0.23
CA PRO A 71 -8.67 -3.47 0.97
C PRO A 71 -8.33 -4.24 2.24
N ILE A 72 -9.33 -4.70 3.01
CA ILE A 72 -9.09 -5.51 4.21
C ILE A 72 -8.41 -6.82 3.85
N PHE A 73 -8.86 -7.52 2.81
CA PHE A 73 -8.24 -8.78 2.39
C PHE A 73 -6.79 -8.56 1.98
N ILE A 74 -6.52 -7.52 1.19
CA ILE A 74 -5.15 -7.14 0.80
C ILE A 74 -4.30 -6.87 2.05
N GLY A 75 -4.78 -6.04 2.95
CA GLY A 75 -4.06 -5.66 4.17
C GLY A 75 -3.77 -6.83 5.10
N LEU A 76 -4.76 -7.71 5.33
CA LEU A 76 -4.59 -8.87 6.20
C LEU A 76 -3.62 -9.89 5.61
N ILE A 77 -3.68 -10.15 4.29
CA ILE A 77 -2.75 -11.08 3.64
C ILE A 77 -1.34 -10.49 3.68
N SER A 78 -1.18 -9.21 3.32
CA SER A 78 0.12 -8.54 3.39
C SER A 78 0.68 -8.53 4.82
N ALA A 79 -0.13 -8.18 5.82
CA ALA A 79 0.27 -8.23 7.22
C ALA A 79 0.66 -9.65 7.66
N GLY A 80 -0.07 -10.68 7.21
CA GLY A 80 0.28 -12.08 7.43
C GLY A 80 1.65 -12.44 6.85
N LEU A 81 1.94 -12.03 5.61
CA LEU A 81 3.24 -12.24 4.95
C LEU A 81 4.39 -11.57 5.72
N TYR A 82 4.22 -10.33 6.18
CA TYR A 82 5.22 -9.65 7.00
C TYR A 82 5.34 -10.26 8.41
N ALA A 83 4.25 -10.74 9.01
CA ALA A 83 4.27 -11.38 10.31
C ALA A 83 5.04 -12.72 10.31
N ILE A 84 4.81 -13.58 9.30
CA ILE A 84 5.58 -14.83 9.16
C ILE A 84 7.06 -14.58 8.82
N SER A 85 7.38 -13.39 8.31
CA SER A 85 8.75 -12.94 8.05
C SER A 85 9.42 -12.31 9.28
N PHE A 86 8.77 -12.36 10.45
CA PHE A 86 9.23 -11.74 11.69
C PHE A 86 9.40 -10.20 11.60
N LEU A 87 8.54 -9.53 10.82
CA LEU A 87 8.50 -8.06 10.66
C LEU A 87 7.22 -7.45 11.27
N PRO A 88 7.00 -7.58 12.60
CA PRO A 88 5.77 -7.11 13.23
C PRO A 88 5.59 -5.59 13.16
N PHE A 89 6.70 -4.84 13.07
CA PHE A 89 6.69 -3.39 12.92
C PHE A 89 6.13 -2.92 11.58
N ILE A 90 6.02 -3.78 10.56
CA ILE A 90 5.33 -3.52 9.28
C ILE A 90 3.92 -4.14 9.30
N ALA A 91 3.79 -5.35 9.86
CA ALA A 91 2.51 -6.06 9.91
C ALA A 91 1.42 -5.28 10.67
N ILE A 92 1.76 -4.65 11.81
CA ILE A 92 0.79 -3.88 12.61
C ILE A 92 0.28 -2.65 11.85
N PRO A 93 1.15 -1.78 11.28
CA PRO A 93 0.71 -0.66 10.43
C PRO A 93 -0.20 -1.09 9.29
N LEU A 94 0.13 -2.18 8.59
CA LEU A 94 -0.67 -2.66 7.46
C LEU A 94 -2.12 -2.98 7.87
N ILE A 95 -2.35 -3.54 9.05
CA ILE A 95 -3.70 -3.80 9.56
C ILE A 95 -4.46 -2.48 9.80
N ILE A 96 -3.82 -1.51 10.46
CA ILE A 96 -4.42 -0.20 10.76
C ILE A 96 -4.76 0.53 9.46
N VAL A 97 -3.81 0.57 8.53
CA VAL A 97 -3.95 1.20 7.22
C VAL A 97 -5.06 0.55 6.41
N ALA A 98 -5.17 -0.78 6.41
CA ALA A 98 -6.22 -1.50 5.70
C ALA A 98 -7.63 -1.12 6.18
N LEU A 99 -7.80 -0.93 7.49
CA LEU A 99 -9.06 -0.47 8.07
C LEU A 99 -9.40 0.96 7.62
N ILE A 100 -8.41 1.86 7.61
CA ILE A 100 -8.58 3.25 7.17
C ILE A 100 -8.91 3.30 5.67
N VAL A 101 -8.17 2.56 4.84
CA VAL A 101 -8.38 2.47 3.40
C VAL A 101 -9.75 1.89 3.07
N GLU A 102 -10.21 0.87 3.78
CA GLU A 102 -11.58 0.37 3.64
C GLU A 102 -12.61 1.46 3.96
N GLY A 103 -12.38 2.26 5.00
CA GLY A 103 -13.24 3.40 5.33
C GLY A 103 -13.32 4.42 4.19
N ILE A 104 -12.16 4.81 3.64
CA ILE A 104 -12.07 5.78 2.54
C ILE A 104 -12.73 5.25 1.27
N THR A 105 -12.43 4.00 0.90
CA THR A 105 -12.96 3.39 -0.33
C THR A 105 -14.47 3.17 -0.26
N ARG A 106 -15.06 3.02 0.93
CA ARG A 106 -16.52 3.00 1.10
C ARG A 106 -17.18 4.33 0.78
N VAL A 107 -16.52 5.45 1.06
CA VAL A 107 -17.07 6.80 0.84
C VAL A 107 -16.78 7.28 -0.57
N MET A 108 -15.56 7.08 -1.07
CA MET A 108 -15.07 7.66 -2.32
C MET A 108 -15.15 6.71 -3.53
N GLY A 109 -15.42 5.42 -3.28
CA GLY A 109 -15.34 4.35 -4.28
C GLY A 109 -13.93 3.80 -4.47
N TYR A 110 -13.75 2.92 -5.45
CA TYR A 110 -12.49 2.18 -5.65
C TYR A 110 -11.69 2.62 -6.89
N ARG A 111 -12.36 3.13 -7.92
CA ARG A 111 -11.77 3.36 -9.26
C ARG A 111 -11.72 4.82 -9.71
N SER A 112 -12.25 5.78 -8.95
CA SER A 112 -12.17 7.20 -9.35
C SER A 112 -10.77 7.75 -9.07
N LEU A 113 -10.22 8.61 -9.94
CA LEU A 113 -8.88 9.19 -9.76
C LEU A 113 -8.67 9.75 -8.34
N LYS A 114 -9.66 10.51 -7.84
CA LYS A 114 -9.63 11.09 -6.49
C LYS A 114 -9.57 10.01 -5.41
N ALA A 115 -10.35 8.94 -5.54
CA ALA A 115 -10.32 7.83 -4.58
C ALA A 115 -8.97 7.10 -4.63
N VAL A 116 -8.50 6.77 -5.84
CA VAL A 116 -7.23 6.05 -6.04
C VAL A 116 -6.07 6.81 -5.44
N ILE A 117 -5.94 8.10 -5.73
CA ILE A 117 -4.93 8.94 -5.10
C ILE A 117 -5.11 8.94 -3.58
N ALA A 118 -6.31 9.23 -3.07
CA ALA A 118 -6.52 9.36 -1.62
C ALA A 118 -6.15 8.10 -0.84
N TYR A 119 -6.65 6.93 -1.23
CA TYR A 119 -6.33 5.72 -0.48
C TYR A 119 -4.89 5.24 -0.71
N THR A 120 -4.29 5.51 -1.87
CA THR A 120 -2.90 5.11 -2.14
C THR A 120 -1.93 5.99 -1.35
N THR A 121 -2.20 7.30 -1.33
CA THR A 121 -1.51 8.30 -0.48
C THR A 121 -1.58 7.93 0.99
N ILE A 122 -2.76 7.57 1.49
CA ILE A 122 -2.91 7.15 2.89
C ILE A 122 -2.25 5.80 3.12
N ALA A 123 -2.34 4.86 2.18
CA ALA A 123 -1.71 3.57 2.32
C ALA A 123 -0.19 3.69 2.47
N GLY A 124 0.51 4.31 1.51
CA GLY A 124 1.97 4.41 1.56
C GLY A 124 2.47 5.42 2.60
N GLY A 125 1.84 6.59 2.71
CA GLY A 125 2.27 7.62 3.67
C GLY A 125 2.08 7.19 5.12
N LEU A 126 0.90 6.65 5.46
CA LEU A 126 0.64 6.25 6.84
C LEU A 126 1.36 4.94 7.20
N GLU A 127 1.44 3.98 6.28
CA GLU A 127 2.23 2.76 6.50
C GLU A 127 3.69 3.11 6.75
N GLY A 128 4.33 3.89 5.87
CA GLY A 128 5.74 4.26 6.00
C GLY A 128 6.07 5.02 7.28
N ILE A 129 5.18 5.94 7.71
CA ILE A 129 5.35 6.66 8.96
C ILE A 129 5.23 5.74 10.17
N LEU A 130 4.15 4.95 10.23
CA LEU A 130 3.89 4.07 11.38
C LEU A 130 4.94 2.95 11.47
N SER A 131 5.35 2.37 10.35
CA SER A 131 6.36 1.30 10.33
C SER A 131 7.74 1.83 10.72
N THR A 132 8.11 3.04 10.30
CA THR A 132 9.36 3.69 10.75
C THR A 132 9.32 3.99 12.26
N LEU A 133 8.20 4.49 12.78
CA LEU A 133 8.02 4.72 14.22
C LEU A 133 8.11 3.42 15.02
N LEU A 134 7.41 2.36 14.60
CA LEU A 134 7.46 1.08 15.30
C LEU A 134 8.84 0.42 15.18
N ALA A 135 9.53 0.54 14.05
CA ALA A 135 10.89 0.02 13.89
C ALA A 135 11.86 0.67 14.89
N LEU A 136 11.74 1.97 15.14
CA LEU A 136 12.52 2.68 16.16
C LEU A 136 12.28 2.11 17.57
N TYR A 137 11.01 1.91 17.96
CA TYR A 137 10.69 1.45 19.31
C TYR A 137 10.89 -0.06 19.54
N MET A 138 10.61 -0.89 18.53
CA MET A 138 10.65 -2.35 18.67
C MET A 138 12.02 -2.94 18.34
N VAL A 139 12.69 -2.42 17.31
CA VAL A 139 13.94 -2.99 16.77
C VAL A 139 15.14 -2.08 17.05
N LYS A 140 14.91 -0.88 17.60
CA LYS A 140 15.95 0.12 17.90
C LYS A 140 16.80 0.48 16.66
N VAL A 141 16.21 0.36 15.47
CA VAL A 141 16.85 0.79 14.23
C VAL A 141 17.04 2.31 14.32
N PRO A 142 18.25 2.85 14.10
CA PRO A 142 18.47 4.29 14.06
C PRO A 142 17.66 4.89 12.93
N ALA A 143 16.49 5.43 13.25
CA ALA A 143 15.69 6.19 12.31
C ALA A 143 16.17 7.66 12.32
N PRO A 144 16.03 8.41 11.21
CA PRO A 144 16.28 9.85 11.15
C PRO A 144 15.47 10.67 12.19
N ILE A 145 14.51 10.03 12.86
CA ILE A 145 13.71 10.53 13.98
C ILE A 145 14.58 11.10 15.11
N ILE A 146 15.79 10.58 15.32
CA ILE A 146 16.63 10.96 16.46
C ILE A 146 17.31 12.33 16.26
N THR A 147 17.40 12.85 15.03
CA THR A 147 18.21 14.04 14.74
C THR A 147 17.44 15.35 14.55
N SER A 148 16.19 15.35 14.06
CA SER A 148 15.36 16.57 13.93
C SER A 148 13.92 16.30 13.49
N LEU A 149 12.95 16.92 14.17
CA LEU A 149 11.53 16.93 13.79
C LEU A 149 11.30 17.46 12.36
N TYR A 150 12.14 18.41 11.91
CA TYR A 150 12.06 18.99 10.57
C TYR A 150 12.37 17.97 9.48
N ILE A 151 13.40 17.15 9.69
CA ILE A 151 13.79 16.09 8.75
C ILE A 151 12.69 15.04 8.66
N TRP A 152 12.13 14.63 9.79
CA TRP A 152 11.04 13.65 9.81
C TRP A 152 9.77 14.16 9.12
N THR A 153 9.44 15.45 9.30
CA THR A 153 8.33 16.10 8.58
C THR A 153 8.58 16.11 7.08
N GLY A 154 9.80 16.48 6.65
CA GLY A 154 10.17 16.49 5.23
C GLY A 154 10.07 15.12 4.58
N VAL A 155 10.56 14.07 5.24
CA VAL A 155 10.46 12.69 4.76
C VAL A 155 9.01 12.23 4.68
N SER A 156 8.21 12.54 5.70
CA SER A 156 6.78 12.20 5.74
C SER A 156 6.04 12.85 4.56
N VAL A 157 6.30 14.13 4.29
CA VAL A 157 5.74 14.83 3.12
C VAL A 157 6.19 14.16 1.82
N GLY A 158 7.47 13.78 1.71
CA GLY A 158 7.99 13.04 0.56
C GLY A 158 7.27 11.70 0.33
N MET A 159 7.05 10.90 1.38
CA MET A 159 6.31 9.64 1.32
C MET A 159 4.87 9.84 0.86
N PHE A 160 4.16 10.83 1.40
CA PHE A 160 2.80 11.13 0.96
C PHE A 160 2.74 11.60 -0.50
N ALA A 161 3.70 12.43 -0.92
CA ALA A 161 3.79 12.92 -2.29
C ALA A 161 4.09 11.79 -3.29
N GLU A 162 5.04 10.92 -2.97
CA GLU A 162 5.38 9.75 -3.78
C GLU A 162 4.20 8.76 -3.84
N SER A 163 3.55 8.51 -2.71
CA SER A 163 2.36 7.66 -2.66
C SER A 163 1.19 8.23 -3.49
N ALA A 164 1.03 9.56 -3.53
CA ALA A 164 0.05 10.21 -4.40
C ALA A 164 0.38 10.01 -5.89
N LEU A 165 1.66 10.12 -6.25
CA LEU A 165 2.14 9.85 -7.60
C LEU A 165 1.91 8.38 -8.00
N MET A 166 2.17 7.43 -7.10
CA MET A 166 1.89 6.01 -7.35
C MET A 166 0.38 5.76 -7.54
N GLY A 167 -0.48 6.46 -6.79
CA GLY A 167 -1.93 6.43 -7.00
C GLY A 167 -2.35 6.98 -8.37
N LEU A 168 -1.68 8.02 -8.85
CA LEU A 168 -1.93 8.56 -10.20
C LEU A 168 -1.50 7.55 -11.28
N ILE A 169 -0.31 6.97 -11.15
CA ILE A 169 0.23 5.98 -12.08
C ILE A 169 -0.67 4.74 -12.11
N SER A 170 -1.04 4.21 -10.94
CA SER A 170 -1.91 3.02 -10.84
C SER A 170 -3.28 3.26 -11.47
N PHE A 171 -3.87 4.44 -11.28
CA PHE A 171 -5.13 4.83 -11.92
C PHE A 171 -5.01 4.79 -13.44
N HIS A 172 -3.93 5.34 -14.01
CA HIS A 172 -3.73 5.34 -15.47
C HIS A 172 -3.53 3.93 -16.03
N ILE A 173 -2.75 3.08 -15.35
CA ILE A 173 -2.56 1.67 -15.72
C ILE A 173 -3.90 0.95 -15.74
N VAL A 174 -4.68 1.03 -14.66
CA VAL A 174 -5.98 0.35 -14.58
C VAL A 174 -6.97 0.91 -15.58
N SER A 175 -7.02 2.24 -15.74
CA SER A 175 -7.89 2.88 -16.74
C SER A 175 -7.57 2.40 -18.15
N TYR A 176 -6.29 2.23 -18.50
CA TYR A 176 -5.88 1.67 -19.78
C TYR A 176 -6.31 0.20 -19.92
N LEU A 177 -6.08 -0.63 -18.90
CA LEU A 177 -6.46 -2.04 -18.91
C LEU A 177 -7.97 -2.27 -18.99
N ILE A 178 -8.77 -1.39 -18.37
CA ILE A 178 -10.24 -1.39 -18.50
C ILE A 178 -10.63 -1.02 -19.93
N LYS A 179 -10.05 0.04 -20.50
CA LYS A 179 -10.31 0.44 -21.89
C LYS A 179 -9.93 -0.65 -22.90
N ALA A 180 -8.87 -1.40 -22.62
CA ALA A 180 -8.43 -2.54 -23.42
C ALA A 180 -9.28 -3.81 -23.21
N GLY A 181 -10.24 -3.81 -22.29
CA GLY A 181 -11.10 -4.97 -22.01
C GLY A 181 -10.42 -6.10 -21.23
N VAL A 182 -9.21 -5.88 -20.71
CA VAL A 182 -8.46 -6.85 -19.89
C VAL A 182 -9.08 -6.99 -18.51
N ILE A 183 -9.55 -5.86 -17.95
CA ILE A 183 -10.21 -5.78 -16.64
C ILE A 183 -11.64 -5.29 -16.87
N LYS A 184 -12.61 -5.95 -16.23
CA LYS A 184 -14.03 -5.53 -16.21
C LYS A 184 -14.32 -4.75 -14.92
#